data_AF-A0A7S2DEW6-F1
#
_entry.id   AF-A0A7S2DEW6-F1
#
_cell.length_a   1.000
_cell.length_b   1.000
_cell.length_c   1.000
_cell.angle_alpha   90.00
_cell.angle_beta   90.00
_cell.angle_gamma   90.00
#
_symmetry.space_group_name_H-M   'P 1'
#
loop_
_entity.id
_entity.type
_entity.pdbx_description
1 polymer ?
#
loop_
_entity_poly.entity_id
_entity_poly.type
_entity_poly.pdbx_seq_one_letter_code
_entity_poly.pdbx_strand_id
1 'polypeptide(L)'
;TASWWCSFPEFVELLASRGLDSPEWNWHQRVHICAQLPHLLGATDDHGQQGPGVDFICRYENLEEDVGLLCQRFSLPSSDLPHENRQDYDRAGLIREGDAHDYRSYYETDHLKDLVASVYARDIQQFGYSF
;
A
#
# COMPACT_ATOMS: atom_id res chain seq x y z
N THR A 1 10.13 -15.85 -24.86
CA THR A 1 8.86 -16.06 -24.13
C THR A 1 9.20 -16.43 -22.70
N ALA A 2 9.40 -15.42 -21.84
CA ALA A 2 9.60 -15.68 -20.42
C ALA A 2 8.22 -15.90 -19.79
N SER A 3 8.07 -17.02 -19.09
CA SER A 3 6.84 -17.40 -18.40
C SER A 3 6.75 -16.61 -17.09
N TRP A 4 5.68 -15.84 -16.93
CA TRP A 4 5.34 -15.05 -15.75
C TRP A 4 4.80 -15.90 -14.58
N TRP A 5 5.42 -17.05 -14.38
CA TRP A 5 5.11 -17.95 -13.29
C TRP A 5 6.41 -18.22 -12.56
N CYS A 6 6.54 -17.68 -11.36
CA CYS A 6 7.39 -18.28 -10.36
C CYS A 6 6.48 -18.94 -9.32
N SER A 7 6.85 -20.14 -8.94
CA SER A 7 6.24 -20.80 -7.80
C SER A 7 6.48 -19.95 -6.54
N PHE A 8 5.59 -20.06 -5.56
CA PHE A 8 5.75 -19.36 -4.28
C PHE A 8 7.14 -19.56 -3.64
N PRO A 9 7.77 -20.76 -3.70
CA PRO A 9 9.16 -20.94 -3.27
C PRO A 9 10.18 -20.08 -4.02
N GLU A 10 10.11 -20.01 -5.36
CA GLU A 10 11.02 -19.20 -6.18
C GLU A 10 10.86 -17.70 -5.89
N PHE A 11 9.64 -17.26 -5.61
CA PHE A 11 9.38 -15.89 -5.16
C PHE A 11 10.03 -15.59 -3.80
N VAL A 12 9.99 -16.53 -2.85
CA VAL A 12 10.63 -16.37 -1.53
C VAL A 12 12.15 -16.30 -1.66
N GLU A 13 12.76 -17.11 -2.53
CA GLU A 13 14.21 -17.04 -2.82
C GLU A 13 14.60 -15.70 -3.44
N LEU A 14 13.76 -15.14 -4.31
CA LEU A 14 13.96 -13.81 -4.87
C LEU A 14 13.95 -12.73 -3.78
N LEU A 15 13.00 -12.79 -2.84
CA LEU A 15 12.96 -11.87 -1.69
C LEU A 15 14.21 -11.99 -0.81
N ALA A 16 14.66 -13.21 -0.54
CA ALA A 16 15.91 -13.47 0.19
C ALA A 16 17.13 -12.87 -0.51
N SER A 17 17.22 -13.00 -1.85
CA SER A 17 18.31 -12.41 -2.63
C SER A 17 18.38 -10.88 -2.55
N ARG A 18 17.29 -10.22 -2.12
CA ARG A 18 17.19 -8.77 -1.91
C ARG A 18 17.32 -8.34 -0.44
N GLY A 19 17.69 -9.27 0.45
CA GLY A 19 17.82 -9.01 1.89
C GLY A 19 16.47 -8.90 2.61
N LEU A 20 15.40 -9.40 1.99
CA LEU A 20 14.02 -9.34 2.50
C LEU A 20 13.57 -10.69 3.08
N ASP A 21 14.48 -11.47 3.68
CA ASP A 21 14.20 -12.77 4.33
C ASP A 21 14.46 -12.79 5.85
N SER A 22 14.85 -11.67 6.47
CA SER A 22 15.08 -11.58 7.93
C SER A 22 14.00 -12.32 8.74
N PRO A 23 14.33 -13.33 9.56
CA PRO A 23 13.36 -14.11 10.33
C PRO A 23 12.63 -13.26 11.39
N GLU A 24 13.10 -12.04 11.62
CA GLU A 24 12.48 -11.09 12.54
C GLU A 24 11.23 -10.43 11.95
N TRP A 25 11.07 -10.46 10.61
CA TRP A 25 10.00 -9.75 9.91
C TRP A 25 9.05 -10.74 9.23
N ASN A 26 7.76 -10.66 9.56
CA ASN A 26 6.73 -11.42 8.85
C ASN A 26 6.37 -10.77 7.50
N TRP A 27 5.66 -11.51 6.65
CA TRP A 27 5.18 -11.04 5.34
C TRP A 27 4.56 -9.64 5.38
N HIS A 28 3.68 -9.38 6.35
CA HIS A 28 3.02 -8.08 6.52
C HIS A 28 4.04 -6.97 6.80
N GLN A 29 5.02 -7.21 7.68
CA GLN A 29 6.05 -6.22 8.03
C GLN A 29 6.96 -5.85 6.85
N ARG A 30 7.16 -6.75 5.88
CA ARG A 30 7.97 -6.46 4.68
C ARG A 30 7.23 -5.64 3.63
N VAL A 31 5.91 -5.79 3.54
CA VAL A 31 5.07 -5.10 2.55
C VAL A 31 4.57 -3.75 3.08
N HIS A 32 4.43 -3.59 4.40
CA HIS A 32 3.91 -2.37 5.01
C HIS A 32 4.96 -1.36 5.49
N ILE A 33 6.26 -1.70 5.43
CA ILE A 33 7.37 -0.82 5.88
C ILE A 33 8.36 -0.56 4.73
N CYS A 34 7.91 -0.64 3.48
CA CYS A 34 8.74 -0.30 2.33
C CYS A 34 8.13 0.88 1.56
N ALA A 35 9.02 1.71 1.00
CA ALA A 35 8.60 2.80 0.14
C ALA A 35 7.84 2.24 -1.07
N GLN A 36 6.75 2.91 -1.44
CA GLN A 36 5.87 2.49 -2.52
C GLN A 36 6.42 2.91 -3.89
N LEU A 37 7.20 4.00 -3.95
CA LEU A 37 7.74 4.53 -5.21
C LEU A 37 8.44 3.51 -6.12
N PRO A 38 9.36 2.67 -5.60
CA PRO A 38 10.09 1.73 -6.44
C PRO A 38 9.17 0.71 -7.10
N HIS A 39 8.05 0.38 -6.45
CA HIS A 39 7.09 -0.61 -6.92
C HIS A 39 6.06 -0.02 -7.88
N LEU A 40 5.68 1.25 -7.70
CA LEU A 40 4.66 1.90 -8.52
C LEU A 40 5.23 2.61 -9.75
N LEU A 41 6.35 3.34 -9.59
CA LEU A 41 6.90 4.22 -10.64
C LEU A 41 8.27 3.78 -11.17
N GLY A 42 8.95 2.90 -10.46
CA GLY A 42 10.25 2.32 -10.85
C GLY A 42 10.16 0.84 -11.23
N ALA A 43 8.95 0.35 -11.54
CA ALA A 43 8.74 -1.04 -11.89
C ALA A 43 9.50 -1.37 -13.19
N THR A 44 9.91 -2.63 -13.30
CA THR A 44 10.54 -3.15 -14.53
C THR A 44 9.58 -4.15 -15.17
N ASP A 45 9.25 -3.96 -16.44
CA ASP A 45 8.39 -4.88 -17.20
C ASP A 45 9.11 -6.19 -17.59
N ASP A 46 8.42 -7.09 -18.31
CA ASP A 46 9.04 -8.35 -18.83
C ASP A 46 10.23 -8.11 -19.74
N HIS A 47 10.28 -6.94 -20.36
CA HIS A 47 11.30 -6.58 -21.33
C HIS A 47 12.50 -5.90 -20.68
N GLY A 48 12.51 -5.76 -19.34
CA GLY A 48 13.59 -5.11 -18.62
C GLY A 48 13.51 -3.59 -18.69
N GLN A 49 12.42 -3.01 -19.19
CA GLN A 49 12.23 -1.58 -19.28
C GLN A 49 11.71 -1.02 -17.97
N GLN A 50 12.36 0.04 -17.49
CA GLN A 50 11.93 0.74 -16.30
C GLN A 50 10.82 1.75 -16.63
N GLY A 51 9.75 1.74 -15.86
CA GLY A 51 8.65 2.67 -16.02
C GLY A 51 7.56 2.52 -14.94
N PRO A 52 6.48 3.30 -15.05
CA PRO A 52 5.33 3.13 -14.18
C PRO A 52 4.74 1.72 -14.33
N GLY A 53 4.66 0.98 -13.24
CA GLY A 53 4.02 -0.34 -13.19
C GLY A 53 2.50 -0.27 -13.15
N VAL A 54 1.95 0.95 -13.12
CA VAL A 54 0.53 1.25 -13.03
C VAL A 54 0.18 2.43 -13.92
N ASP A 55 -0.99 2.39 -14.56
CA ASP A 55 -1.52 3.48 -15.38
C ASP A 55 -2.31 4.52 -14.57
N PHE A 56 -2.68 4.18 -13.33
CA PHE A 56 -3.49 5.00 -12.45
C PHE A 56 -3.18 4.68 -10.98
N ILE A 57 -3.17 5.71 -10.13
CA ILE A 57 -2.98 5.60 -8.68
C ILE A 57 -4.17 6.29 -8.01
N CYS A 58 -5.00 5.53 -7.29
CA CYS A 58 -6.09 6.08 -6.50
C CYS A 58 -5.60 6.54 -5.13
N ARG A 59 -6.34 7.46 -4.51
CA ARG A 59 -6.21 7.84 -3.10
C ARG A 59 -7.35 7.27 -2.29
N TYR A 60 -7.06 6.76 -1.10
CA TYR A 60 -8.11 6.23 -0.23
C TYR A 60 -9.07 7.35 0.22
N GLU A 61 -8.53 8.56 0.38
CA GLU A 61 -9.25 9.77 0.77
C GLU A 61 -10.30 10.20 -0.28
N ASN A 62 -10.09 9.85 -1.56
CA ASN A 62 -10.94 10.21 -2.69
C ASN A 62 -11.48 8.94 -3.40
N LEU A 63 -11.60 7.83 -2.67
CA LEU A 63 -11.80 6.51 -3.27
C LEU A 63 -13.03 6.43 -4.18
N GLU A 64 -14.16 7.02 -3.76
CA GLU A 64 -15.40 7.01 -4.53
C GLU A 64 -15.26 7.80 -5.85
N GLU A 65 -14.62 8.97 -5.79
CA GLU A 65 -14.37 9.84 -6.94
C GLU A 65 -13.43 9.15 -7.95
N ASP A 66 -12.35 8.55 -7.46
CA ASP A 66 -11.38 7.82 -8.27
C ASP A 66 -12.01 6.57 -8.92
N VAL A 67 -12.82 5.82 -8.19
CA VAL A 67 -13.56 4.67 -8.75
C VAL A 67 -14.56 5.14 -9.80
N GLY A 68 -15.28 6.25 -9.56
CA GLY A 68 -16.18 6.85 -10.53
C GLY A 68 -15.48 7.24 -11.84
N LEU A 69 -14.29 7.84 -11.74
CA LEU A 69 -13.45 8.18 -12.89
C LEU A 69 -13.05 6.93 -13.69
N LEU A 70 -12.64 5.86 -13.01
CA LEU A 70 -12.27 4.59 -13.65
C LEU A 70 -13.49 3.94 -14.35
N CYS A 71 -14.64 3.89 -13.68
CA CYS A 71 -15.87 3.39 -14.28
C CYS A 71 -16.21 4.15 -15.57
N GLN A 72 -16.12 5.48 -15.55
CA GLN A 72 -16.35 6.31 -16.74
C GLN A 72 -15.33 6.00 -17.84
N ARG A 73 -14.04 5.93 -17.51
CA ARG A 73 -12.95 5.65 -18.46
C ARG A 73 -13.12 4.31 -19.16
N PHE A 74 -13.61 3.29 -18.45
CA PHE A 74 -13.82 1.95 -18.98
C PHE A 74 -15.25 1.69 -19.47
N SER A 75 -16.13 2.71 -19.48
CA SER A 75 -17.55 2.55 -19.83
C SER A 75 -18.28 1.47 -19.02
N LEU A 76 -17.88 1.33 -17.76
CA LEU A 76 -18.55 0.47 -16.78
C LEU A 76 -19.70 1.23 -16.13
N PRO A 77 -20.78 0.54 -15.72
CA PRO A 77 -21.81 1.16 -14.92
C PRO A 77 -21.18 1.72 -13.64
N SER A 78 -21.45 3.00 -13.38
CA SER A 78 -21.12 3.62 -12.10
C SER A 78 -21.90 2.87 -11.01
N SER A 79 -21.18 2.46 -9.97
CA SER A 79 -21.76 1.96 -8.73
C SER A 79 -21.28 2.87 -7.62
N ASP A 80 -22.21 3.37 -6.83
CA ASP A 80 -21.88 3.92 -5.51
C ASP A 80 -21.14 2.82 -4.74
N LEU A 81 -20.13 3.21 -3.96
CA LEU A 81 -19.40 2.23 -3.17
C LEU A 81 -20.34 1.62 -2.12
N PRO A 82 -20.40 0.28 -2.01
CA PRO A 82 -21.51 -0.41 -1.35
C PRO A 82 -21.60 -0.19 0.16
N HIS A 83 -20.56 0.33 0.81
CA HIS A 83 -20.57 0.73 2.22
C HIS A 83 -19.32 1.53 2.60
N GLU A 84 -19.47 2.45 3.53
CA GLU A 84 -18.37 3.07 4.26
C GLU A 84 -17.71 1.98 5.13
N ASN A 85 -16.39 1.82 5.02
CA ASN A 85 -15.63 0.91 5.90
C ASN A 85 -15.54 1.54 7.29
N ARG A 86 -16.67 1.59 7.99
CA ARG A 86 -16.69 1.75 9.44
C ARG A 86 -15.95 0.53 9.94
N GLN A 87 -14.74 0.70 10.45
CA GLN A 87 -14.04 -0.38 11.11
C GLN A 87 -15.00 -0.91 12.18
N ASP A 88 -15.61 -2.05 11.86
CA ASP A 88 -16.59 -2.75 12.69
C ASP A 88 -15.78 -3.53 13.73
N TYR A 89 -15.06 -2.73 14.51
CA TYR A 89 -14.30 -3.11 15.68
C TYR A 89 -15.14 -3.94 16.67
N ASP A 90 -16.47 -3.82 16.57
CA ASP A 90 -17.49 -4.57 17.32
C ASP A 90 -17.62 -6.05 16.88
N ARG A 91 -17.49 -6.38 15.58
CA ARG A 91 -17.79 -7.74 15.08
C ARG A 91 -16.76 -8.81 15.45
N ALA A 92 -15.53 -8.41 15.76
CA ALA A 92 -14.49 -9.34 16.17
C ALA A 92 -14.39 -9.47 17.71
N GLY A 93 -15.19 -8.73 18.49
CA GLY A 93 -15.08 -8.68 19.95
C GLY A 93 -13.71 -8.21 20.46
N LEU A 94 -12.93 -7.53 19.61
CA LEU A 94 -11.55 -7.13 19.88
C LEU A 94 -11.42 -5.69 20.39
N ILE A 95 -12.50 -4.91 20.37
CA ILE A 95 -12.52 -3.48 20.71
C ILE A 95 -13.76 -3.24 21.58
N ARG A 96 -13.62 -2.63 22.76
CA ARG A 96 -14.77 -2.30 23.64
C ARG A 96 -15.45 -1.01 23.13
N GLU A 97 -16.75 -0.84 23.42
CA GLU A 97 -17.42 0.46 23.24
C GLU A 97 -16.56 1.58 23.86
N GLY A 98 -16.07 2.50 23.03
CA GLY A 98 -15.17 3.59 23.42
C GLY A 98 -13.75 3.52 22.83
N ASP A 99 -13.34 2.37 22.31
CA ASP A 99 -11.98 2.11 21.78
C ASP A 99 -11.87 2.40 20.26
N ALA A 100 -12.55 3.42 19.75
CA ALA A 100 -12.24 3.99 18.44
C ALA A 100 -10.88 4.70 18.54
N HIS A 101 -9.80 3.91 18.62
CA HIS A 101 -8.46 4.39 18.86
C HIS A 101 -8.01 5.18 17.63
N ASP A 102 -7.78 6.48 17.81
CA ASP A 102 -7.11 7.28 16.80
C ASP A 102 -5.73 6.66 16.56
N TYR A 103 -5.51 6.08 15.38
CA TYR A 103 -4.25 5.42 15.04
C TYR A 103 -3.05 6.37 15.17
N ARG A 104 -3.28 7.70 15.16
CA ARG A 104 -2.24 8.70 15.44
C ARG A 104 -1.67 8.56 16.84
N SER A 105 -2.41 7.98 17.79
CA SER A 105 -1.93 7.66 19.13
C SER A 105 -0.84 6.59 19.13
N TYR A 106 -0.55 5.89 18.02
CA TYR A 106 0.63 5.03 17.94
C TYR A 106 1.92 5.82 17.63
N TYR A 107 1.80 7.09 17.23
CA TYR A 107 2.90 8.00 16.91
C TYR A 107 3.09 9.06 18.00
N GLU A 108 3.14 8.61 19.27
CA GLU A 108 3.14 9.50 20.45
C GLU A 108 4.41 10.34 20.56
N THR A 109 5.53 9.88 19.99
CA THR A 109 6.83 10.56 20.09
C THR A 109 7.24 11.19 18.78
N ASP A 110 7.89 12.35 18.86
CA ASP A 110 8.41 13.03 17.68
C ASP A 110 9.47 12.19 16.96
N HIS A 111 10.24 11.38 17.69
CA HIS A 111 11.17 10.42 17.10
C HIS A 111 10.49 9.41 16.16
N LEU A 112 9.30 8.88 16.52
CA LEU A 112 8.58 7.96 15.64
C LEU A 112 8.04 8.66 14.39
N LYS A 113 7.58 9.91 14.53
CA LYS A 113 7.12 10.73 13.40
C LYS A 113 8.28 11.04 12.45
N ASP A 114 9.42 11.44 12.99
CA ASP A 114 10.64 11.71 12.22
C ASP A 114 11.14 10.47 11.49
N LEU A 115 11.10 9.31 12.15
CA LEU A 115 11.46 8.04 11.53
C LEU A 115 10.55 7.73 10.33
N VAL A 116 9.23 7.83 10.48
CA VAL A 116 8.28 7.63 9.38
C VAL A 116 8.52 8.64 8.27
N ALA A 117 8.65 9.93 8.61
CA ALA A 117 8.92 10.98 7.63
C ALA A 117 10.20 10.71 6.84
N SER A 118 11.25 10.20 7.49
CA SER A 118 12.51 9.85 6.83
C SER A 118 12.38 8.64 5.89
N VAL A 119 11.68 7.59 6.33
CA VAL A 119 11.49 6.36 5.56
C VAL A 119 10.66 6.63 4.30
N TYR A 120 9.61 7.45 4.43
CA TYR A 120 8.66 7.75 3.35
C TYR A 120 8.92 9.08 2.66
N ALA A 121 10.04 9.77 2.92
CA ALA A 121 10.32 11.12 2.40
C ALA A 121 10.14 11.21 0.86
N ARG A 122 10.62 10.19 0.13
CA ARG A 122 10.51 10.14 -1.34
C ARG A 122 9.08 9.92 -1.80
N ASP A 123 8.32 9.07 -1.11
CA ASP A 123 6.91 8.82 -1.41
C ASP A 123 6.08 10.08 -1.13
N ILE A 124 6.28 10.70 0.03
CA ILE A 124 5.61 11.94 0.44
C ILE A 124 5.84 13.04 -0.61
N GLN A 125 7.09 13.22 -1.04
CA GLN A 125 7.44 14.19 -2.07
C GLN A 125 6.77 13.87 -3.42
N GLN A 126 6.86 12.63 -3.87
CA GLN A 126 6.33 12.26 -5.19
C GLN A 126 4.81 12.30 -5.25
N PHE A 127 4.13 11.78 -4.23
CA PHE A 127 2.68 11.75 -4.16
C PHE A 127 2.10 13.07 -3.66
N GLY A 128 2.94 14.02 -3.25
CA GLY A 128 2.50 15.32 -2.75
C GLY A 128 1.65 15.20 -1.50
N TYR A 129 1.99 14.27 -0.60
CA TYR A 129 1.32 14.17 0.70
C TYR A 129 1.74 15.34 1.59
N SER A 130 0.77 15.91 2.31
CA SER A 130 0.98 16.93 3.34
C SER A 130 0.37 16.44 4.65
N PHE A 131 1.05 16.70 5.76
CA PHE A 131 0.60 16.37 7.11
C PHE A 131 0.27 17.65 7.88
#